data_AF-A0A147BTI5-F1
#
_entry.id   AF-A0A147BTI5-F1
#
_cell.length_a   1.000
_cell.length_b   1.000
_cell.length_c   1.000
_cell.angle_alpha   90.00
_cell.angle_beta   90.00
_cell.angle_gamma   90.00
#
_symmetry.space_group_name_H-M   'P 1'
#
loop_
_entity.id
_entity.type
_entity.pdbx_description
1 polymer ?
#
loop_
_entity_poly.entity_id
_entity_poly.type
_entity_poly.pdbx_seq_one_letter_code
_entity_poly.pdbx_strand_id
1 'polypeptide(L)'
;MARYAWLPLSLGLLLASVTVRAQFTDCSASRAQKCENDLMVLQLKAQTAITTPELNEKCKQLRHNFDCLLNYTSSCLAVEQRDHKARILSTARQYTYATCEDQDAVQEHWKDNACFQSPEVQRCNSDFEKQPRKQVNTGASFPSVDQCGRFMVLQNCLRRSVSMVCKKQDWQFLGLYLYDKDNRLATVCSADYRPPNVVDAVPTPAAISAACVTLVQKDVDVCGDRYSRATSGLRSKAHGGRKASSRAPISDEENKTKLCCAFGEYGHCLRTAVKVKCSQDRNALVESILQQTLDFVGHHCDNYYYGSSLCSRAGALPPPLSASLATLLAIFVARFCLGH
;
A
#
# COMPACT_ATOMS: atom_id res chain seq x y z
N MET A 1 -32.39 -16.88 -68.97
CA MET A 1 -32.67 -15.72 -68.10
C MET A 1 -33.18 -16.22 -66.77
N ALA A 2 -32.30 -16.35 -65.77
CA ALA A 2 -32.68 -16.79 -64.43
C ALA A 2 -31.60 -16.45 -63.39
N ARG A 3 -32.05 -15.72 -62.36
CA ARG A 3 -31.73 -15.81 -60.91
C ARG A 3 -30.36 -15.29 -60.41
N TYR A 4 -30.45 -14.13 -59.77
CA TYR A 4 -29.47 -13.55 -58.85
C TYR A 4 -29.28 -14.45 -57.61
N ALA A 5 -28.01 -14.79 -57.32
CA ALA A 5 -27.60 -15.50 -56.12
C ALA A 5 -27.31 -14.52 -54.99
N TRP A 6 -27.83 -14.83 -53.80
CA TRP A 6 -27.68 -14.08 -52.56
C TRP A 6 -26.36 -14.44 -51.87
N LEU A 7 -25.64 -13.45 -51.35
CA LEU A 7 -24.54 -13.60 -50.39
C LEU A 7 -25.05 -13.16 -49.01
N PRO A 8 -24.94 -13.97 -47.94
CA PRO A 8 -25.38 -13.56 -46.62
C PRO A 8 -24.28 -12.76 -45.88
N LEU A 9 -24.74 -11.72 -45.19
CA LEU A 9 -24.01 -10.91 -44.22
C LEU A 9 -23.44 -11.76 -43.08
N SER A 10 -22.14 -11.65 -42.81
CA SER A 10 -21.56 -11.93 -41.50
C SER A 10 -21.37 -10.61 -40.74
N LEU A 11 -22.34 -10.30 -39.89
CA LEU A 11 -22.34 -9.16 -38.97
C LEU A 11 -21.35 -9.46 -37.83
N GLY A 12 -20.18 -8.84 -37.87
CA GLY A 12 -19.21 -8.88 -36.78
C GLY A 12 -19.68 -8.03 -35.60
N LEU A 13 -20.20 -8.68 -34.56
CA LEU A 13 -20.55 -8.03 -33.30
C LEU A 13 -19.30 -7.90 -32.42
N LEU A 14 -18.55 -6.80 -32.58
CA LEU A 14 -17.49 -6.40 -31.64
C LEU A 14 -18.12 -5.82 -30.37
N LEU A 15 -18.34 -6.68 -29.37
CA LEU A 15 -18.59 -6.24 -27.99
C LEU A 15 -17.27 -5.68 -27.43
N ALA A 16 -17.06 -4.39 -27.60
CA ALA A 16 -16.05 -3.66 -26.84
C ALA A 16 -16.49 -3.59 -25.37
N SER A 17 -16.02 -4.55 -24.57
CA SER A 17 -16.12 -4.47 -23.12
C SER A 17 -15.33 -3.25 -22.64
N VAL A 18 -16.05 -2.17 -22.31
CA VAL A 18 -15.51 -1.04 -21.55
C VAL A 18 -15.13 -1.57 -20.18
N THR A 19 -13.89 -2.01 -20.04
CA THR A 19 -13.33 -2.32 -18.72
C THR A 19 -13.11 -0.99 -18.02
N VAL A 20 -14.04 -0.63 -17.14
CA VAL A 20 -13.81 0.42 -16.15
C VAL A 20 -12.62 -0.04 -15.31
N ARG A 21 -11.44 0.55 -15.55
CA ARG A 21 -10.29 0.42 -14.64
C ARG A 21 -10.68 1.06 -13.32
N ALA A 22 -11.24 0.28 -12.40
CA ALA A 22 -11.20 0.62 -11.00
C ALA A 22 -9.71 0.82 -10.65
N GLN A 23 -9.31 2.06 -10.33
CA GLN A 23 -8.01 2.33 -9.74
C GLN A 23 -8.01 1.59 -8.40
N PHE A 24 -7.48 0.38 -8.38
CA PHE A 24 -7.38 -0.42 -7.17
C PHE A 24 -6.44 0.32 -6.22
N THR A 25 -7.00 0.96 -5.19
CA THR A 25 -6.22 1.47 -4.08
C THR A 25 -5.66 0.27 -3.33
N ASP A 26 -4.35 0.07 -3.44
CA ASP A 26 -3.63 -1.02 -2.78
C ASP A 26 -3.54 -0.72 -1.27
N CYS A 27 -4.51 -1.22 -0.51
CA CYS A 27 -4.57 -1.10 0.95
C CYS A 27 -3.63 -2.06 1.69
N SER A 28 -2.50 -2.39 1.08
CA SER A 28 -1.46 -3.18 1.73
C SER A 28 -0.80 -2.39 2.87
N ALA A 29 -1.00 -2.85 4.11
CA ALA A 29 -0.35 -2.29 5.29
C ALA A 29 1.19 -2.29 5.16
N SER A 30 1.77 -3.27 4.46
CA SER A 30 3.22 -3.30 4.22
C SER A 30 3.71 -2.18 3.33
N ARG A 31 2.91 -1.81 2.32
CA ARG A 31 3.24 -0.69 1.43
C ARG A 31 3.16 0.64 2.18
N ALA A 32 2.16 0.80 3.03
CA ALA A 32 2.03 1.97 3.90
C ALA A 32 3.22 2.10 4.86
N GLN A 33 3.60 1.00 5.52
CA GLN A 33 4.76 0.97 6.40
C GLN A 33 6.04 1.31 5.67
N LYS A 34 6.23 0.81 4.44
CA LYS A 34 7.38 1.18 3.61
C LYS A 34 7.43 2.69 3.36
N CYS A 35 6.31 3.29 2.98
CA CYS A 35 6.25 4.73 2.71
C CYS A 35 6.56 5.56 3.98
N GLU A 36 6.09 5.13 5.14
CA GLU A 36 6.44 5.75 6.42
C GLU A 36 7.93 5.61 6.77
N ASN A 37 8.48 4.41 6.66
CA ASN A 37 9.89 4.16 6.93
C ASN A 37 10.79 4.98 5.99
N ASP A 38 10.44 5.04 4.71
CA ASP A 38 11.17 5.83 3.71
C ASP A 38 11.13 7.32 4.06
N LEU A 39 9.99 7.86 4.53
CA LEU A 39 9.90 9.24 5.03
C LEU A 39 10.83 9.48 6.22
N MET A 40 10.86 8.57 7.19
CA MET A 40 11.75 8.68 8.36
C MET A 40 13.24 8.63 7.96
N VAL A 41 13.63 7.71 7.07
CA VAL A 41 15.01 7.57 6.59
C VAL A 41 15.47 8.82 5.84
N LEU A 42 14.60 9.40 5.01
CA LEU A 42 14.88 10.64 4.28
C LEU A 42 15.08 11.83 5.22
N GLN A 43 14.45 11.82 6.41
CA GLN A 43 14.63 12.86 7.44
C GLN A 43 15.97 12.77 8.16
N LEU A 44 16.49 11.56 8.38
CA LEU A 44 17.73 11.32 9.13
C LEU A 44 19.01 11.67 8.34
N LYS A 45 18.94 11.73 7.01
CA LYS A 45 20.07 12.11 6.16
C LYS A 45 20.27 13.62 6.13
N ALA A 46 20.94 14.16 7.15
CA ALA A 46 21.40 15.54 7.18
C ALA A 46 22.78 15.61 7.83
N GLN A 47 23.86 15.77 7.03
CA GLN A 47 25.16 16.26 7.50
C GLN A 47 26.24 16.47 6.41
N THR A 48 26.02 16.10 5.15
CA THR A 48 26.98 16.38 4.06
C THR A 48 26.44 17.44 3.10
N ALA A 49 27.34 18.18 2.44
CA ALA A 49 26.99 19.07 1.35
C ALA A 49 26.28 18.27 0.25
N ILE A 50 24.96 18.44 0.15
CA ILE A 50 24.11 17.81 -0.86
C ILE A 50 24.17 18.66 -2.13
N THR A 51 24.33 18.01 -3.28
CA THR A 51 24.23 18.68 -4.58
C THR A 51 22.76 18.93 -4.95
N THR A 52 22.48 19.93 -5.80
CA THR A 52 21.10 20.22 -6.26
C THR A 52 20.42 18.98 -6.90
N PRO A 53 21.07 18.17 -7.75
CA PRO A 53 20.45 16.97 -8.31
C PRO A 53 20.07 15.92 -7.25
N GLU A 54 20.92 15.73 -6.24
CA GLU A 54 20.64 14.83 -5.11
C GLU A 54 19.48 15.35 -4.26
N LEU A 55 19.41 16.67 -4.06
CA LEU A 55 18.30 17.31 -3.36
C LEU A 55 16.98 17.13 -4.13
N ASN A 56 16.99 17.30 -5.45
CA ASN A 56 15.80 17.11 -6.29
C ASN A 56 15.26 15.68 -6.18
N GLU A 57 16.15 14.69 -6.26
CA GLU A 57 15.74 13.29 -6.12
C GLU A 57 15.23 13.00 -4.70
N LYS A 58 15.85 13.58 -3.66
CA LYS A 58 15.35 13.50 -2.28
C LYS A 58 13.94 14.09 -2.16
N CYS A 59 13.70 15.26 -2.73
CA CYS A 59 12.41 15.94 -2.71
C CYS A 59 11.33 15.16 -3.46
N LYS A 60 11.67 14.57 -4.59
CA LYS A 60 10.79 13.66 -5.32
C LYS A 60 10.41 12.42 -4.49
N GLN A 61 11.37 11.82 -3.78
CA GLN A 61 11.10 10.68 -2.90
C GLN A 61 10.24 11.07 -1.69
N LEU A 62 10.46 12.24 -1.10
CA LEU A 62 9.62 12.78 -0.03
C LEU A 62 8.16 12.91 -0.50
N ARG A 63 7.94 13.57 -1.65
CA ARG A 63 6.61 13.74 -2.25
C ARG A 63 5.93 12.40 -2.56
N HIS A 64 6.66 11.46 -3.15
CA HIS A 64 6.13 10.15 -3.49
C HIS A 64 5.66 9.35 -2.25
N ASN A 65 6.50 9.30 -1.22
CA ASN A 65 6.15 8.56 0.00
C ASN A 65 5.09 9.29 0.83
N PHE A 66 5.06 10.61 0.80
CA PHE A 66 3.98 11.41 1.36
C PHE A 66 2.64 11.08 0.71
N ASP A 67 2.56 11.14 -0.62
CA ASP A 67 1.34 10.85 -1.37
C ASP A 67 0.87 9.40 -1.17
N CYS A 68 1.83 8.45 -1.11
CA CYS A 68 1.55 7.06 -0.76
C CYS A 68 0.87 6.94 0.61
N LEU A 69 1.45 7.56 1.64
CA LEU A 69 0.95 7.46 3.00
C LEU A 69 -0.38 8.21 3.17
N LEU A 70 -0.55 9.36 2.52
CA LEU A 70 -1.80 10.13 2.51
C LEU A 70 -2.93 9.34 1.89
N ASN A 71 -2.68 8.71 0.73
CA ASN A 71 -3.68 7.91 0.04
C ASN A 71 -4.07 6.67 0.85
N TYR A 72 -3.10 6.00 1.49
CA TYR A 72 -3.39 4.89 2.40
C TYR A 72 -4.19 5.34 3.62
N THR A 73 -3.82 6.45 4.25
CA THR A 73 -4.48 6.97 5.45
C THR A 73 -5.95 7.29 5.17
N SER A 74 -6.23 7.99 4.07
CA SER A 74 -7.59 8.37 3.70
C SER A 74 -8.41 7.17 3.19
N SER A 75 -7.81 6.27 2.42
CA SER A 75 -8.59 5.23 1.72
C SER A 75 -8.70 3.90 2.47
N CYS A 76 -7.77 3.59 3.36
CA CYS A 76 -7.59 2.23 3.88
C CYS A 76 -7.72 2.11 5.41
N LEU A 77 -7.61 3.22 6.15
CA LEU A 77 -7.72 3.22 7.60
C LEU A 77 -9.12 3.58 8.07
N ALA A 78 -9.56 2.96 9.16
CA ALA A 78 -10.72 3.42 9.92
C ALA A 78 -10.45 4.82 10.48
N VAL A 79 -11.49 5.65 10.66
CA VAL A 79 -11.35 7.06 11.04
C VAL A 79 -10.52 7.22 12.33
N GLU A 80 -10.70 6.32 13.28
CA GLU A 80 -10.02 6.28 14.58
C GLU A 80 -8.52 6.00 14.48
N GLN A 81 -8.10 5.30 13.41
CA GLN A 81 -6.69 4.94 13.19
C GLN A 81 -5.93 6.02 12.41
N ARG A 82 -6.63 7.02 11.86
CA ARG A 82 -6.02 8.05 11.00
C ARG A 82 -5.20 9.05 11.78
N ASP A 83 -5.52 9.32 13.04
CA ASP A 83 -4.84 10.33 13.86
C ASP A 83 -3.32 10.10 13.98
N HIS A 84 -2.92 8.84 14.15
CA HIS A 84 -1.50 8.51 14.22
C HIS A 84 -0.78 8.81 12.91
N LYS A 85 -1.35 8.39 11.76
CA LYS A 85 -0.76 8.68 10.44
C LYS A 85 -0.86 10.15 10.06
N ALA A 86 -1.90 10.86 10.48
CA ALA A 86 -2.04 12.31 10.27
C ALA A 86 -0.91 13.09 10.95
N ARG A 87 -0.46 12.67 12.14
CA ARG A 87 0.73 13.26 12.80
C ARG A 87 2.00 13.04 12.00
N ILE A 88 2.21 11.81 11.49
CA ILE A 88 3.38 11.48 10.65
C ILE A 88 3.37 12.32 9.37
N LEU A 89 2.22 12.44 8.71
CA LEU A 89 2.04 13.28 7.53
C LEU A 89 2.33 14.75 7.85
N SER A 90 1.85 15.26 8.98
CA SER A 90 2.17 16.64 9.40
C SER A 90 3.67 16.86 9.55
N THR A 91 4.38 15.97 10.24
CA THR A 91 5.84 16.06 10.39
C THR A 91 6.56 15.94 9.05
N ALA A 92 6.14 15.00 8.20
CA ALA A 92 6.69 14.83 6.85
C ALA A 92 6.48 16.07 5.98
N ARG A 93 5.32 16.73 6.08
CA ARG A 93 5.04 17.97 5.35
C ARG A 93 5.94 19.11 5.81
N GLN A 94 6.10 19.30 7.12
CA GLN A 94 6.98 20.32 7.69
C GLN A 94 8.43 20.11 7.22
N TYR A 95 8.92 18.87 7.25
CA TYR A 95 10.25 18.56 6.77
C TYR A 95 10.40 18.80 5.26
N THR A 96 9.40 18.38 4.47
CA THR A 96 9.39 18.61 3.01
C THR A 96 9.42 20.09 2.69
N TYR A 97 8.66 20.91 3.43
CA TYR A 97 8.71 22.37 3.28
C TYR A 97 10.13 22.90 3.55
N ALA A 98 10.67 22.61 4.73
CA ALA A 98 11.98 23.12 5.14
C ALA A 98 13.14 22.65 4.23
N THR A 99 13.01 21.48 3.61
CA THR A 99 14.08 20.88 2.78
C THR A 99 13.97 21.25 1.31
N CYS A 100 12.75 21.38 0.79
CA CYS A 100 12.50 21.42 -0.66
C CYS A 100 11.84 22.70 -1.14
N GLU A 101 11.27 23.50 -0.24
CA GLU A 101 10.46 24.67 -0.58
C GLU A 101 10.95 25.94 0.12
N ASP A 102 11.70 25.81 1.22
CA ASP A 102 12.31 26.95 1.92
C ASP A 102 13.52 27.48 1.14
N GLN A 103 13.64 28.81 1.08
CA GLN A 103 14.75 29.56 0.43
C GLN A 103 15.06 29.17 -1.03
N ASP A 104 14.07 28.75 -1.81
CA ASP A 104 14.25 28.31 -3.20
C ASP A 104 15.28 27.18 -3.35
N ALA A 105 15.45 26.34 -2.31
CA ALA A 105 16.43 25.24 -2.29
C ALA A 105 16.30 24.32 -3.52
N VAL A 106 15.07 24.18 -4.02
CA VAL A 106 14.75 23.61 -5.32
C VAL A 106 13.62 24.42 -5.97
N GLN A 107 13.74 24.80 -7.25
CA GLN A 107 12.65 25.39 -8.05
C GLN A 107 11.57 24.34 -8.43
N GLU A 108 11.00 23.65 -7.44
CA GLU A 108 9.98 22.62 -7.64
C GLU A 108 8.92 22.68 -6.54
N HIS A 109 8.14 23.75 -6.50
CA HIS A 109 6.95 23.84 -5.65
C HIS A 109 5.69 23.86 -6.53
N TRP A 110 4.62 23.20 -6.08
CA TRP A 110 3.30 23.31 -6.73
C TRP A 110 2.79 24.76 -6.86
N LYS A 111 3.19 25.70 -5.97
CA LYS A 111 2.77 27.10 -6.01
C LYS A 111 3.30 27.81 -7.25
N ASP A 112 4.53 27.53 -7.64
CA ASP A 112 5.15 28.12 -8.82
C ASP A 112 4.97 27.25 -10.07
N ASN A 113 4.35 26.08 -9.92
CA ASN A 113 4.10 25.15 -11.01
C ASN A 113 2.96 25.65 -11.92
N ALA A 114 3.29 25.91 -13.18
CA ALA A 114 2.34 26.40 -14.18
C ALA A 114 1.08 25.52 -14.34
N CYS A 115 1.19 24.20 -14.11
CA CYS A 115 0.03 23.30 -14.18
C CYS A 115 -0.96 23.57 -13.04
N PHE A 116 -0.50 23.79 -11.81
CA PHE A 116 -1.39 24.09 -10.68
C PHE A 116 -1.92 25.53 -10.73
N GLN A 117 -1.28 26.41 -11.50
CA GLN A 117 -1.77 27.75 -11.82
C GLN A 117 -2.70 27.79 -13.06
N SER A 118 -2.93 26.65 -13.72
CA SER A 118 -3.80 26.59 -14.90
C SER A 118 -5.26 26.95 -14.58
N PRO A 119 -6.01 27.53 -15.54
CA PRO A 119 -7.43 27.85 -15.36
C PRO A 119 -8.28 26.63 -14.96
N GLU A 120 -7.96 25.44 -15.45
CA GLU A 120 -8.70 24.20 -15.17
C GLU A 120 -8.52 23.74 -13.72
N VAL A 121 -7.33 23.88 -13.15
CA VAL A 121 -7.05 23.59 -11.74
C VAL A 121 -7.64 24.69 -10.85
N GLN A 122 -7.46 25.96 -11.23
CA GLN A 122 -7.97 27.09 -10.46
C GLN A 122 -9.50 27.13 -10.39
N ARG A 123 -10.18 26.68 -11.46
CA ARG A 123 -11.64 26.51 -11.45
C ARG A 123 -12.09 25.55 -10.34
N CYS A 124 -11.43 24.40 -10.19
CA CYS A 124 -11.74 23.45 -9.11
C CYS A 124 -11.62 24.10 -7.73
N ASN A 125 -10.58 24.90 -7.51
CA ASN A 125 -10.41 25.63 -6.25
C ASN A 125 -11.54 26.63 -6.02
N SER A 126 -11.84 27.44 -7.03
CA SER A 126 -12.86 28.48 -6.93
C SER A 126 -14.22 27.89 -6.60
N ASP A 127 -14.57 26.73 -7.16
CA ASP A 127 -15.85 26.07 -6.92
C ASP A 127 -15.93 25.42 -5.54
N PHE A 128 -14.79 25.03 -4.96
CA PHE A 128 -14.70 24.59 -3.57
C PHE A 128 -14.76 25.77 -2.59
N GLU A 129 -14.07 26.86 -2.88
CA GLU A 129 -13.95 28.05 -2.02
C GLU A 129 -15.23 28.90 -1.98
N LYS A 130 -16.02 28.92 -3.07
CA LYS A 130 -17.34 29.59 -3.13
C LYS A 130 -18.37 29.02 -2.15
N GLN A 131 -18.18 27.80 -1.67
CA GLN A 131 -19.17 27.15 -0.83
C GLN A 131 -19.04 27.69 0.60
N PRO A 132 -20.17 28.10 1.24
CA PRO A 132 -20.12 28.69 2.56
C PRO A 132 -19.51 27.69 3.54
N ARG A 133 -18.39 28.07 4.16
CA ARG A 133 -17.84 27.37 5.31
C ARG A 133 -18.85 27.55 6.44
N LYS A 134 -19.86 26.67 6.53
CA LYS A 134 -20.73 26.63 7.71
C LYS A 134 -19.82 26.54 8.92
N GLN A 135 -19.93 27.54 9.79
CA GLN A 135 -19.05 27.71 10.94
C GLN A 135 -19.08 26.39 11.73
N VAL A 136 -17.95 25.70 11.69
CA VAL A 136 -17.77 24.45 12.41
C VAL A 136 -17.89 24.80 13.87
N ASN A 137 -18.77 24.14 14.62
CA ASN A 137 -18.66 24.11 16.06
C ASN A 137 -17.23 23.68 16.38
N THR A 138 -16.41 24.59 16.88
CA THR A 138 -14.97 24.43 17.09
C THR A 138 -14.61 23.27 18.03
N GLY A 139 -15.61 22.64 18.66
CA GLY A 139 -15.47 21.40 19.43
C GLY A 139 -15.72 20.08 18.67
N ALA A 140 -16.10 20.08 17.39
CA ALA A 140 -16.34 18.85 16.64
C ALA A 140 -15.02 18.18 16.21
N SER A 141 -14.69 17.05 16.86
CA SER A 141 -13.47 16.26 16.61
C SER A 141 -13.37 15.70 15.19
N PHE A 142 -14.50 15.52 14.49
CA PHE A 142 -14.56 14.97 13.12
C PHE A 142 -15.27 15.90 12.11
N PRO A 143 -14.87 15.91 10.82
CA PRO A 143 -15.63 16.56 9.76
C PRO A 143 -17.06 16.01 9.61
N SER A 144 -17.97 16.81 9.08
CA SER A 144 -19.30 16.33 8.67
C SER A 144 -19.24 15.58 7.33
N VAL A 145 -20.24 14.73 7.08
CA VAL A 145 -20.42 14.05 5.78
C VAL A 145 -20.44 15.06 4.62
N ASP A 146 -21.10 16.19 4.83
CA ASP A 146 -21.19 17.29 3.86
C ASP A 146 -19.82 17.96 3.59
N GLN A 147 -18.99 18.19 4.63
CA GLN A 147 -17.62 18.67 4.45
C GLN A 147 -16.76 17.69 3.64
N CYS A 148 -16.83 16.39 3.97
CA CYS A 148 -16.08 15.39 3.22
C CYS A 148 -16.61 15.23 1.79
N GLY A 149 -17.93 15.27 1.58
CA GLY A 149 -18.52 15.25 0.24
C GLY A 149 -17.99 16.38 -0.65
N ARG A 150 -17.96 17.61 -0.13
CA ARG A 150 -17.35 18.75 -0.84
C ARG A 150 -15.88 18.56 -1.15
N PHE A 151 -15.11 18.09 -0.17
CA PHE A 151 -13.68 17.85 -0.36
C PHE A 151 -13.43 16.75 -1.40
N MET A 152 -14.23 15.69 -1.41
CA MET A 152 -14.15 14.63 -2.43
C MET A 152 -14.48 15.16 -3.83
N VAL A 153 -15.42 16.11 -3.96
CA VAL A 153 -15.68 16.80 -5.25
C VAL A 153 -14.46 17.58 -5.71
N LEU A 154 -13.82 18.35 -4.82
CA LEU A 154 -12.55 19.03 -5.12
C LEU A 154 -11.47 18.03 -5.57
N GLN A 155 -11.26 16.96 -4.81
CA GLN A 155 -10.25 15.96 -5.09
C GLN A 155 -10.45 15.28 -6.46
N ASN A 156 -11.69 14.94 -6.80
CA ASN A 156 -12.02 14.36 -8.10
C ASN A 156 -11.87 15.36 -9.24
N CYS A 157 -12.25 16.62 -9.02
CA CYS A 157 -12.03 17.70 -9.98
C CYS A 157 -10.53 17.88 -10.25
N LEU A 158 -9.71 17.99 -9.20
CA LEU A 158 -8.26 18.15 -9.32
C LEU A 158 -7.59 16.96 -10.00
N ARG A 159 -7.92 15.73 -9.61
CA ARG A 159 -7.40 14.52 -10.28
C ARG A 159 -7.70 14.55 -11.78
N ARG A 160 -8.91 14.95 -12.17
CA ARG A 160 -9.30 15.05 -13.58
C ARG A 160 -8.57 16.20 -14.28
N SER A 161 -8.59 17.40 -13.73
CA SER A 161 -7.92 18.57 -14.32
C SER A 161 -6.42 18.31 -14.49
N VAL A 162 -5.74 17.86 -13.43
CA VAL A 162 -4.31 17.52 -13.47
C VAL A 162 -4.02 16.41 -14.50
N SER A 163 -4.92 15.43 -14.64
CA SER A 163 -4.77 14.39 -15.68
C SER A 163 -4.81 14.92 -17.11
N MET A 164 -5.55 16.00 -17.34
CA MET A 164 -5.79 16.55 -18.67
C MET A 164 -4.77 17.61 -19.07
N VAL A 165 -4.37 18.48 -18.14
CA VAL A 165 -3.58 19.68 -18.47
C VAL A 165 -2.13 19.63 -17.99
N CYS A 166 -1.80 18.70 -17.10
CA CYS A 166 -0.48 18.65 -16.48
C CYS A 166 0.41 17.55 -17.05
N LYS A 167 1.73 17.72 -16.92
CA LYS A 167 2.69 16.67 -17.27
C LYS A 167 2.63 15.57 -16.22
N LYS A 168 3.04 14.36 -16.60
CA LYS A 168 3.12 13.21 -15.69
C LYS A 168 3.96 13.49 -14.43
N GLN A 169 4.95 14.38 -14.53
CA GLN A 169 5.82 14.76 -13.42
C GLN A 169 5.09 15.62 -12.40
N ASP A 170 4.16 16.49 -12.85
CA ASP A 170 3.43 17.40 -11.97
C ASP A 170 2.44 16.67 -11.05
N TRP A 171 2.02 15.46 -11.44
CA TRP A 171 1.15 14.62 -10.61
C TRP A 171 1.71 14.31 -9.23
N GLN A 172 3.03 14.33 -9.06
CA GLN A 172 3.68 14.07 -7.78
C GLN A 172 3.40 15.16 -6.73
N PHE A 173 2.85 16.29 -7.14
CA PHE A 173 2.46 17.37 -6.24
C PHE A 173 1.01 17.29 -5.79
N LEU A 174 0.20 16.40 -6.37
CA LEU A 174 -1.23 16.40 -6.14
C LEU A 174 -1.59 16.09 -4.68
N GLY A 175 -0.93 15.13 -4.02
CA GLY A 175 -1.24 14.86 -2.62
C GLY A 175 -0.78 15.97 -1.69
N LEU A 176 0.40 16.56 -1.89
CA LEU A 176 0.83 17.77 -1.17
C LEU A 176 -0.15 18.94 -1.39
N TYR A 177 -0.59 19.15 -2.62
CA TYR A 177 -1.55 20.20 -2.96
C TYR A 177 -2.87 20.03 -2.22
N LEU A 178 -3.43 18.81 -2.23
CA LEU A 178 -4.66 18.49 -1.50
C LEU A 178 -4.49 18.65 0.01
N TYR A 179 -3.34 18.24 0.54
CA TYR A 179 -3.02 18.37 1.95
C TYR A 179 -2.88 19.84 2.38
N ASP A 180 -2.24 20.68 1.56
CA ASP A 180 -2.09 22.10 1.83
C ASP A 180 -3.42 22.87 1.71
N LYS A 181 -4.36 22.39 0.89
CA LYS A 181 -5.71 22.97 0.80
C LYS A 181 -6.52 22.76 2.08
N ASP A 182 -6.51 21.55 2.63
CA ASP A 182 -7.09 21.25 3.94
C ASP A 182 -6.50 19.94 4.47
N ASN A 183 -5.56 20.03 5.42
CA ASN A 183 -4.83 18.86 5.92
C ASN A 183 -5.74 17.85 6.64
N ARG A 184 -6.79 18.34 7.32
CA ARG A 184 -7.72 17.53 8.09
C ARG A 184 -8.67 16.79 7.16
N LEU A 185 -9.22 17.48 6.16
CA LEU A 185 -10.08 16.82 5.18
C LEU A 185 -9.26 15.86 4.29
N ALA A 186 -8.04 16.23 3.90
CA ALA A 186 -7.17 15.36 3.09
C ALA A 186 -6.82 14.03 3.78
N THR A 187 -6.68 14.03 5.11
CA THR A 187 -6.37 12.84 5.89
C THR A 187 -7.60 12.04 6.29
N VAL A 188 -8.74 12.71 6.55
CA VAL A 188 -9.95 12.08 7.13
C VAL A 188 -11.02 11.75 6.09
N CYS A 189 -11.12 12.46 4.97
CA CYS A 189 -12.20 12.24 4.02
C CYS A 189 -11.88 11.12 3.02
N SER A 190 -12.87 10.30 2.73
CA SER A 190 -12.83 9.25 1.72
C SER A 190 -14.22 8.96 1.16
N ALA A 191 -14.30 8.15 0.11
CA ALA A 191 -15.59 7.76 -0.48
C ALA A 191 -16.52 7.07 0.53
N ASP A 192 -15.94 6.31 1.47
CA ASP A 192 -16.66 5.56 2.49
C ASP A 192 -16.72 6.28 3.85
N TYR A 193 -16.43 7.59 3.89
CA TYR A 193 -16.37 8.35 5.14
C TYR A 193 -17.70 8.30 5.90
N ARG A 194 -17.63 7.86 7.17
CA ARG A 194 -18.71 7.95 8.14
C ARG A 194 -18.18 8.55 9.44
N PRO A 195 -18.80 9.62 9.97
CA PRO A 195 -18.38 10.17 11.26
C PRO A 195 -18.67 9.18 12.39
N PRO A 196 -17.76 9.00 13.38
CA PRO A 196 -17.88 7.99 14.43
C PRO A 196 -19.13 8.08 15.33
N ASN A 197 -19.80 9.24 15.33
CA ASN A 197 -20.91 9.56 16.25
C ASN A 197 -22.31 9.42 15.64
N VAL A 198 -22.46 8.88 14.43
CA VAL A 198 -23.79 8.52 13.91
C VAL A 198 -24.12 7.13 14.43
N VAL A 199 -24.75 7.11 15.61
CA VAL A 199 -25.36 5.91 16.20
C VAL A 199 -26.61 5.57 15.39
N ASP A 200 -26.43 5.05 14.19
CA ASP A 200 -27.42 4.10 13.69
C ASP A 200 -27.33 2.87 14.60
N ALA A 201 -28.46 2.26 14.95
CA ALA A 201 -28.51 1.06 15.78
C ALA A 201 -27.80 -0.11 15.06
N VAL A 202 -26.47 -0.13 15.15
CA VAL A 202 -25.58 -1.18 14.66
C VAL A 202 -25.34 -2.14 15.82
N PRO A 203 -25.41 -3.47 15.61
CA PRO A 203 -25.06 -4.43 16.64
C PRO A 203 -23.66 -4.13 17.18
N THR A 204 -23.49 -4.25 18.50
CA THR A 204 -22.27 -3.83 19.18
C THR A 204 -21.00 -4.38 18.52
N PRO A 205 -19.88 -3.62 18.49
CA PRO A 205 -18.61 -4.07 17.90
C PRO A 205 -18.13 -5.43 18.42
N ALA A 206 -18.44 -5.75 19.68
CA ALA A 206 -18.18 -7.05 20.30
C ALA A 206 -18.97 -8.21 19.66
N ALA A 207 -20.22 -7.98 19.24
CA ALA A 207 -21.05 -8.99 18.60
C ALA A 207 -20.61 -9.28 17.16
N ILE A 208 -20.18 -8.25 16.42
CA ILE A 208 -19.75 -8.43 15.02
C ILE A 208 -18.29 -8.90 14.92
N SER A 209 -17.41 -8.50 15.85
CA SER A 209 -16.06 -9.10 15.94
C SER A 209 -16.16 -10.58 16.32
N ALA A 210 -17.01 -10.96 17.27
CA ALA A 210 -17.23 -12.36 17.63
C ALA A 210 -17.73 -13.23 16.46
N ALA A 211 -18.69 -12.71 15.66
CA ALA A 211 -19.21 -13.42 14.50
C ALA A 211 -18.15 -13.63 13.40
N CYS A 212 -17.40 -12.58 13.05
CA CYS A 212 -16.32 -12.70 12.07
C CYS A 212 -15.19 -13.60 12.58
N VAL A 213 -14.79 -13.47 13.86
CA VAL A 213 -13.80 -14.34 14.51
C VAL A 213 -14.19 -15.81 14.37
N THR A 214 -15.46 -16.15 14.61
CA THR A 214 -15.94 -17.53 14.47
C THR A 214 -15.86 -18.02 13.02
N LEU A 215 -16.15 -17.15 12.04
CA LEU A 215 -16.06 -17.49 10.61
C LEU A 215 -14.63 -17.71 10.12
N VAL A 216 -13.67 -16.95 10.65
CA VAL A 216 -12.27 -17.01 10.23
C VAL A 216 -11.40 -17.91 11.10
N GLN A 217 -11.90 -18.41 12.23
CA GLN A 217 -11.11 -19.18 13.21
C GLN A 217 -10.30 -20.30 12.56
N LYS A 218 -10.94 -21.10 11.69
CA LYS A 218 -10.27 -22.19 10.97
C LYS A 218 -9.13 -21.69 10.08
N ASP A 219 -9.27 -20.53 9.44
CA ASP A 219 -8.19 -19.98 8.62
C ASP A 219 -7.09 -19.37 9.48
N VAL A 220 -7.45 -18.74 10.60
CA VAL A 220 -6.49 -18.23 11.60
C VAL A 220 -5.61 -19.38 12.09
N ASP A 221 -6.20 -20.54 12.41
CA ASP A 221 -5.47 -21.74 12.82
C ASP A 221 -4.54 -22.23 11.70
N VAL A 222 -5.03 -22.29 10.45
CA VAL A 222 -4.21 -22.67 9.28
C VAL A 222 -3.04 -21.70 9.07
N CYS A 223 -3.28 -20.39 9.20
CA CYS A 223 -2.24 -19.37 9.09
C CYS A 223 -1.21 -19.54 10.24
N GLY A 224 -1.67 -19.78 11.47
CA GLY A 224 -0.83 -20.01 12.65
C GLY A 224 0.01 -21.28 12.57
N ASP A 225 -0.55 -22.37 12.04
CA ASP A 225 0.15 -23.64 11.81
C ASP A 225 1.24 -23.51 10.74
N ARG A 226 0.98 -22.71 9.69
CA ARG A 226 2.00 -22.41 8.67
C ARG A 226 3.15 -21.61 9.28
N TYR A 227 2.83 -20.57 10.05
CA TYR A 227 3.82 -19.75 10.74
C TYR A 227 4.65 -20.58 11.75
N SER A 228 3.99 -21.39 12.56
CA SER A 228 4.65 -22.25 13.55
C SER A 228 5.57 -23.28 12.90
N ARG A 229 5.16 -23.89 11.78
CA ARG A 229 6.03 -24.79 11.02
C ARG A 229 7.26 -24.06 10.46
N ALA A 230 7.07 -22.89 9.85
CA ALA A 230 8.15 -22.08 9.30
C ALA A 230 9.17 -21.61 10.36
N THR A 231 8.74 -21.47 11.62
CA THR A 231 9.58 -20.94 12.72
C THR A 231 10.03 -22.00 13.73
N SER A 232 9.54 -23.23 13.63
CA SER A 232 9.81 -24.34 14.56
C SER A 232 11.29 -24.63 14.82
N GLY A 233 12.16 -24.39 13.84
CA GLY A 233 13.62 -24.58 13.95
C GLY A 233 14.40 -23.38 14.53
N LEU A 234 13.74 -22.24 14.77
CA LEU A 234 14.38 -20.99 15.18
C LEU A 234 14.34 -20.79 16.72
N ARG A 235 13.53 -21.57 17.43
CA ARG A 235 13.25 -21.43 18.88
C ARG A 235 14.38 -21.90 19.83
N SER A 236 15.46 -22.46 19.32
CA SER A 236 16.42 -23.23 20.15
C SER A 236 17.59 -22.45 20.77
N LYS A 237 17.62 -21.10 20.73
CA LYS A 237 18.81 -20.34 21.19
C LYS A 237 18.57 -19.18 22.16
N ALA A 238 17.36 -18.98 22.66
CA ALA A 238 17.10 -17.85 23.57
C ALA A 238 17.39 -18.16 25.06
N HIS A 239 17.44 -19.42 25.51
CA HIS A 239 17.71 -19.77 26.91
C HIS A 239 18.45 -21.11 27.06
N GLY A 240 19.66 -21.08 27.64
CA GLY A 240 20.34 -22.28 28.19
C GLY A 240 21.72 -22.59 27.57
N GLY A 241 22.77 -22.55 28.39
CA GLY A 241 24.15 -22.76 27.99
C GLY A 241 24.56 -24.20 27.61
N ARG A 242 25.71 -24.29 26.93
CA ARG A 242 26.61 -25.45 26.68
C ARG A 242 25.95 -26.82 26.41
N LYS A 243 26.09 -27.30 25.17
CA LYS A 243 27.03 -28.38 24.77
C LYS A 243 27.02 -28.57 23.25
N ALA A 244 28.19 -28.96 22.73
CA ALA A 244 28.49 -29.09 21.31
C ALA A 244 27.74 -30.26 20.64
N SER A 245 27.28 -30.03 19.41
CA SER A 245 27.14 -31.07 18.39
C SER A 245 27.19 -30.45 17.00
N SER A 246 27.88 -31.14 16.10
CA SER A 246 28.36 -30.70 14.80
C SER A 246 27.24 -30.55 13.76
N ARG A 247 26.81 -29.32 13.50
CA ARG A 247 26.26 -28.88 12.20
C ARG A 247 26.45 -27.37 12.10
N ALA A 248 26.90 -26.88 10.94
CA ALA A 248 27.31 -25.50 10.72
C ALA A 248 26.30 -24.49 11.34
N PRO A 249 26.77 -23.46 12.08
CA PRO A 249 25.87 -22.48 12.66
C PRO A 249 25.26 -21.62 11.55
N ILE A 250 23.95 -21.81 11.33
CA ILE A 250 23.11 -20.88 10.55
C ILE A 250 23.25 -19.50 11.17
N SER A 251 23.56 -18.47 10.37
CA SER A 251 23.83 -17.11 10.87
C SER A 251 22.57 -16.46 11.46
N ASP A 252 22.75 -15.57 12.42
CA ASP A 252 21.63 -14.87 13.08
C ASP A 252 20.79 -14.03 12.09
N GLU A 253 21.39 -13.56 11.00
CA GLU A 253 20.70 -12.86 9.91
C GLU A 253 19.80 -13.77 9.06
N GLU A 254 20.19 -15.04 8.85
CA GLU A 254 19.36 -16.00 8.13
C GLU A 254 18.14 -16.40 8.97
N ASN A 255 18.32 -16.57 10.28
CA ASN A 255 17.24 -16.85 11.22
C ASN A 255 16.27 -15.67 11.36
N LYS A 256 16.80 -14.44 11.43
CA LYS A 256 16.01 -13.20 11.39
C LYS A 256 15.19 -13.11 10.11
N THR A 257 15.82 -13.33 8.96
CA THR A 257 15.14 -13.30 7.66
C THR A 257 14.00 -14.32 7.61
N LYS A 258 14.25 -15.58 8.01
CA LYS A 258 13.23 -16.63 8.05
C LYS A 258 12.07 -16.28 8.98
N LEU A 259 12.36 -15.80 10.19
CA LEU A 259 11.36 -15.40 11.18
C LEU A 259 10.48 -14.27 10.64
N CYS A 260 11.11 -13.21 10.13
CA CYS A 260 10.41 -12.02 9.68
C CYS A 260 9.59 -12.26 8.40
N CYS A 261 10.11 -13.04 7.45
CA CYS A 261 9.35 -13.39 6.24
C CYS A 261 8.17 -14.31 6.55
N ALA A 262 8.34 -15.29 7.44
CA ALA A 262 7.25 -16.14 7.91
C ALA A 262 6.16 -15.31 8.60
N PHE A 263 6.56 -14.29 9.38
CA PHE A 263 5.63 -13.36 10.01
C PHE A 263 4.88 -12.49 8.99
N GLY A 264 5.58 -12.00 7.96
CA GLY A 264 4.96 -11.29 6.84
C GLY A 264 3.92 -12.13 6.10
N GLU A 265 4.23 -13.40 5.81
CA GLU A 265 3.30 -14.37 5.21
C GLU A 265 2.09 -14.64 6.11
N TYR A 266 2.31 -14.78 7.41
CA TYR A 266 1.25 -14.95 8.39
C TYR A 266 0.26 -13.79 8.37
N GLY A 267 0.74 -12.54 8.41
CA GLY A 267 -0.11 -11.36 8.32
C GLY A 267 -0.84 -11.23 6.98
N HIS A 268 -0.22 -11.61 5.87
CA HIS A 268 -0.91 -11.63 4.57
C HIS A 268 -2.03 -12.68 4.52
N CYS A 269 -1.77 -13.87 5.08
CA CYS A 269 -2.73 -14.97 5.20
C CYS A 269 -3.97 -14.54 6.00
N LEU A 270 -3.77 -13.92 7.17
CA LEU A 270 -4.86 -13.42 8.01
C LEU A 270 -5.72 -12.36 7.32
N ARG A 271 -5.09 -11.37 6.67
CA ARG A 271 -5.82 -10.33 5.93
C ARG A 271 -6.66 -10.92 4.80
N THR A 272 -6.12 -11.92 4.09
CA THR A 272 -6.84 -12.61 3.02
C THR A 272 -8.04 -13.38 3.55
N ALA A 273 -7.89 -14.12 4.64
CA ALA A 273 -8.98 -14.88 5.26
C ALA A 273 -10.12 -13.96 5.72
N VAL A 274 -9.78 -12.87 6.42
CA VAL A 274 -10.77 -11.88 6.89
C VAL A 274 -11.45 -11.19 5.71
N LYS A 275 -10.72 -10.80 4.67
CA LYS A 275 -11.29 -10.15 3.49
C LYS A 275 -12.26 -11.05 2.71
N VAL A 276 -11.96 -12.35 2.62
CA VAL A 276 -12.81 -13.30 1.87
C VAL A 276 -14.08 -13.65 2.63
N LYS A 277 -14.01 -13.78 3.96
CA LYS A 277 -15.11 -14.31 4.77
C LYS A 277 -15.91 -13.26 5.53
N CYS A 278 -15.38 -12.05 5.71
CA CYS A 278 -16.06 -10.98 6.40
C CYS A 278 -16.44 -9.87 5.41
N SER A 279 -17.68 -9.38 5.50
CA SER A 279 -18.27 -8.41 4.55
C SER A 279 -17.73 -6.98 4.65
N GLN A 280 -16.85 -6.71 5.62
CA GLN A 280 -16.16 -5.44 5.83
C GLN A 280 -14.66 -5.70 5.98
N ASP A 281 -13.82 -4.80 5.48
CA ASP A 281 -12.37 -4.84 5.68
C ASP A 281 -12.02 -4.63 7.17
N ARG A 282 -12.06 -5.72 7.96
CA ARG A 282 -11.81 -5.70 9.40
C ARG A 282 -10.32 -5.75 9.72
N ASN A 283 -9.58 -4.79 9.17
CA ASN A 283 -8.14 -4.63 9.41
C ASN A 283 -7.84 -4.54 10.92
N ALA A 284 -8.72 -3.91 11.71
CA ALA A 284 -8.58 -3.86 13.18
C ALA A 284 -8.56 -5.25 13.85
N LEU A 285 -9.33 -6.22 13.37
CA LEU A 285 -9.29 -7.59 13.89
C LEU A 285 -7.95 -8.25 13.56
N VAL A 286 -7.50 -8.10 12.31
CA VAL A 286 -6.22 -8.67 11.88
C VAL A 286 -5.06 -8.07 12.67
N GLU A 287 -5.04 -6.75 12.84
CA GLU A 287 -4.00 -6.07 13.61
C GLU A 287 -4.03 -6.49 15.09
N SER A 288 -5.21 -6.75 15.68
CA SER A 288 -5.27 -7.27 17.06
C SER A 288 -4.64 -8.67 17.21
N ILE A 289 -4.85 -9.55 16.22
CA ILE A 289 -4.24 -10.90 16.19
C ILE A 289 -2.72 -10.81 15.94
N LEU A 290 -2.31 -9.89 15.07
CA LEU A 290 -0.90 -9.65 14.77
C LEU A 290 -0.15 -9.05 15.95
N GLN A 291 -0.77 -8.14 16.70
CA GLN A 291 -0.14 -7.49 17.86
C GLN A 291 0.29 -8.52 18.92
N GLN A 292 -0.57 -9.51 19.20
CA GLN A 292 -0.27 -10.59 20.13
C GLN A 292 0.92 -11.47 19.67
N THR A 293 1.19 -11.49 18.36
CA THR A 293 2.31 -12.22 17.77
C THR A 293 3.57 -11.33 17.66
N LEU A 294 3.41 -10.01 17.53
CA LEU A 294 4.50 -9.03 17.48
C LEU A 294 5.28 -8.92 18.79
N ASP A 295 4.59 -9.06 19.92
CA ASP A 295 5.23 -9.11 21.26
C ASP A 295 6.25 -10.25 21.38
N PHE A 296 6.16 -11.28 20.53
CA PHE A 296 7.10 -12.41 20.47
C PHE A 296 8.23 -12.24 19.45
N VAL A 297 8.01 -11.48 18.37
CA VAL A 297 8.96 -11.33 17.24
C VAL A 297 9.92 -10.15 17.45
N GLY A 298 9.53 -9.18 18.27
CA GLY A 298 10.28 -7.94 18.51
C GLY A 298 10.21 -6.99 17.30
N HIS A 299 10.40 -5.69 17.55
CA HIS A 299 10.34 -4.62 16.54
C HIS A 299 11.49 -4.65 15.50
N HIS A 300 12.11 -5.81 15.24
CA HIS A 300 13.35 -5.92 14.46
C HIS A 300 13.16 -6.41 13.02
N CYS A 301 11.91 -6.64 12.59
CA CYS A 301 11.56 -7.16 11.26
C CYS A 301 11.28 -6.07 10.22
N ASP A 302 11.83 -4.87 10.41
CA ASP A 302 11.71 -3.77 9.47
C ASP A 302 12.21 -4.19 8.08
N ASN A 303 11.37 -3.99 7.05
CA ASN A 303 11.60 -4.32 5.63
C ASN A 303 11.35 -5.78 5.19
N TYR A 304 10.99 -6.69 6.09
CA TYR A 304 10.71 -8.11 5.78
C TYR A 304 9.22 -8.40 5.60
N TYR A 305 8.57 -7.68 4.67
CA TYR A 305 7.14 -7.86 4.38
C TYR A 305 6.86 -8.93 3.32
N TYR A 306 5.62 -9.41 3.26
CA TYR A 306 5.17 -10.35 2.22
C TYR A 306 5.45 -9.83 0.81
N GLY A 307 6.22 -10.57 0.02
CA GLY A 307 6.62 -10.20 -1.33
C GLY A 307 7.80 -9.23 -1.43
N SER A 308 8.46 -8.87 -0.32
CA SER A 308 9.69 -8.08 -0.37
C SER A 308 10.82 -8.88 -1.03
N SER A 309 11.75 -8.19 -1.69
CA SER A 309 12.93 -8.84 -2.31
C SER A 309 13.81 -9.58 -1.30
N LEU A 310 13.74 -9.21 -0.02
CA LEU A 310 14.41 -9.89 1.09
C LEU A 310 13.77 -11.24 1.41
N CYS A 311 12.47 -11.39 1.18
CA CYS A 311 11.73 -12.63 1.37
C CYS A 311 11.64 -13.51 0.12
N SER A 312 11.85 -12.93 -1.07
CA SER A 312 11.83 -13.65 -2.35
C SER A 312 13.04 -14.57 -2.59
N ARG A 313 14.11 -14.47 -1.79
CA ARG A 313 15.33 -15.31 -1.91
C ARG A 313 15.32 -16.59 -1.07
N ALA A 314 14.38 -16.74 -0.15
CA ALA A 314 14.34 -17.89 0.76
C ALA A 314 13.64 -19.13 0.17
N GLY A 315 13.02 -19.02 -1.00
CA GLY A 315 12.18 -20.08 -1.61
C GLY A 315 12.48 -20.40 -3.07
N ALA A 316 13.61 -19.96 -3.64
CA ALA A 316 14.01 -20.41 -4.96
C ALA A 316 14.51 -21.86 -4.87
N LEU A 317 13.60 -22.81 -5.07
CA LEU A 317 13.97 -24.15 -5.55
C LEU A 317 14.91 -23.95 -6.75
N PRO A 318 16.06 -24.65 -6.83
CA PRO A 318 16.84 -24.65 -8.05
C PRO A 318 15.93 -25.08 -9.20
N PRO A 319 16.06 -24.47 -10.40
CA PRO A 319 15.23 -24.83 -11.53
C PRO A 319 15.27 -26.35 -11.73
N PRO A 320 14.13 -26.99 -12.05
CA PRO A 320 14.13 -28.43 -12.27
C PRO A 320 15.18 -28.77 -13.32
N LEU A 321 15.99 -29.81 -13.04
CA LEU A 321 17.00 -30.43 -13.91
C LEU A 321 16.43 -30.99 -15.23
N SER A 322 15.36 -30.39 -15.76
CA SER A 322 14.71 -30.71 -17.02
C SER A 322 15.58 -30.39 -18.25
N ALA A 323 16.60 -29.53 -18.11
CA ALA A 323 17.56 -29.26 -19.18
C ALA A 323 18.59 -30.40 -19.39
N SER A 324 18.81 -31.26 -18.39
CA SER A 324 19.81 -32.35 -18.46
C SER A 324 19.26 -33.67 -19.00
N LEU A 325 17.93 -33.87 -18.96
CA LEU A 325 17.27 -35.04 -19.54
C LEU A 325 17.05 -34.89 -21.05
N ALA A 326 16.85 -33.68 -21.56
CA ALA A 326 16.70 -33.42 -23.00
C ALA A 326 18.01 -33.68 -23.77
N THR A 327 19.16 -33.38 -23.18
CA THR A 327 20.48 -33.67 -23.76
C THR A 327 20.83 -35.17 -23.71
N LEU A 328 20.47 -35.88 -22.64
CA LEU A 328 20.66 -37.33 -22.57
C LEU A 328 19.76 -38.11 -23.54
N LEU A 329 18.51 -37.68 -23.75
CA LEU A 329 17.61 -38.25 -24.76
C LEU A 329 18.09 -37.98 -26.19
N ALA A 330 18.63 -36.78 -26.47
CA ALA A 330 19.20 -36.46 -27.78
C ALA A 330 20.46 -37.32 -28.09
N ILE A 331 21.30 -37.59 -27.09
CA ILE A 331 22.48 -38.47 -27.25
C ILE A 331 22.07 -39.94 -27.45
N PHE A 332 21.02 -40.41 -26.76
CA PHE A 332 20.49 -41.76 -26.94
C PHE A 332 19.86 -41.97 -28.33
N VAL A 333 19.10 -40.99 -28.83
CA VAL A 333 18.50 -41.04 -30.18
C VAL A 333 19.58 -40.95 -31.26
N ALA A 334 20.59 -40.08 -31.10
CA ALA A 334 21.70 -39.99 -32.05
C ALA A 334 22.52 -41.29 -32.14
N ARG A 335 22.71 -42.02 -31.03
CA ARG A 335 23.40 -43.31 -31.06
C ARG A 335 22.59 -44.46 -31.67
N PHE A 336 21.26 -44.40 -31.61
CA PHE A 336 20.41 -45.39 -32.27
C PHE A 336 20.23 -45.15 -33.78
N CYS A 337 20.33 -43.90 -34.24
CA CYS A 337 20.18 -43.57 -35.66
C CYS A 337 21.47 -43.72 -36.50
N LEU A 338 22.65 -43.82 -35.88
CA LEU A 338 23.94 -43.96 -36.57
C LEU A 338 24.49 -45.40 -36.55
N GLY A 339 23.72 -46.35 -36.02
CA GLY A 339 24.12 -47.76 -35.84
C GLY A 339 23.30 -48.76 -36.64
N HIS A 340 22.69 -48.35 -37.76
CA HIS A 340 22.00 -49.27 -38.67
C HIS A 340 22.22 -48.94 -40.13
#